data_AF-A0A2S2PT86-F1
#
_entry.id   AF-A0A2S2PT86-F1
#
_cell.length_a   1.000
_cell.length_b   1.000
_cell.length_c   1.000
_cell.angle_alpha   90.00
_cell.angle_beta   90.00
_cell.angle_gamma   90.00
#
_symmetry.space_group_name_H-M   'P 1'
#
loop_
_entity.id
_entity.type
_entity.pdbx_description
1 polymer ?
#
loop_
_entity_poly.entity_id
_entity_poly.type
_entity_poly.pdbx_seq_one_letter_code
_entity_poly.pdbx_strand_id
1 'polypeptide(L)'
;MDTSEVGLVASQIVTSLGTDWDQSGFEELIGNTNGFQFGTFLTLLEKRYLADVDRAGLVEALNAVTNTFIEDIIKKGVLLKRGYLLPTLREYWFVLKPCQLLYYKNEEEKEQCGSITLDPRCWVDSNLQRIMLHTTERTFELATKDHR
;
A
#
# COMPACT_ATOMS: atom_id res chain seq x y z
N MET A 1 5.59 17.22 -15.81
CA MET A 1 4.83 16.11 -15.24
C MET A 1 3.57 15.97 -16.05
N ASP A 2 3.23 14.75 -16.46
CA ASP A 2 2.00 14.51 -17.20
C ASP A 2 0.78 14.78 -16.31
N THR A 3 -0.33 15.26 -16.87
CA THR A 3 -1.53 15.62 -16.08
C THR A 3 -2.17 14.40 -15.43
N SER A 4 -2.07 13.21 -16.05
CA SER A 4 -2.55 11.96 -15.46
C SER A 4 -1.74 11.57 -14.23
N GLU A 5 -0.41 11.69 -14.29
CA GLU A 5 0.49 11.43 -13.15
C GLU A 5 0.19 12.37 -11.97
N VAL A 6 -0.04 13.65 -12.28
CA VAL A 6 -0.41 14.66 -11.28
C VAL A 6 -1.73 14.30 -10.62
N GLY A 7 -2.73 13.89 -11.40
CA GLY A 7 -4.02 13.45 -10.90
C GLY A 7 -3.91 12.25 -9.97
N LEU A 8 -3.13 11.23 -10.35
CA LEU A 8 -2.92 10.02 -9.55
C LEU A 8 -2.25 10.32 -8.19
N VAL A 9 -1.21 11.17 -8.19
CA VAL A 9 -0.54 11.54 -6.94
C VAL A 9 -1.45 12.38 -6.06
N ALA A 10 -2.14 13.38 -6.64
CA ALA A 10 -3.07 14.23 -5.89
C ALA A 10 -4.23 13.43 -5.30
N SER A 11 -4.85 12.54 -6.09
CA SER A 11 -5.94 11.69 -5.62
C SER A 11 -5.49 10.80 -4.48
N GLN A 12 -4.31 10.16 -4.60
CA GLN A 12 -3.78 9.30 -3.56
C GLN A 12 -3.52 10.06 -2.25
N ILE A 13 -2.99 11.29 -2.32
CA ILE A 13 -2.79 12.14 -1.14
C ILE A 13 -4.13 12.46 -0.46
N VAL A 14 -5.10 12.95 -1.23
CA VAL A 14 -6.42 13.36 -0.76
C VAL A 14 -7.15 12.18 -0.10
N THR A 15 -7.17 11.01 -0.75
CA THR A 15 -7.82 9.83 -0.19
C THR A 15 -7.11 9.30 1.06
N SER A 16 -5.77 9.43 1.12
CA SER A 16 -5.00 9.02 2.31
C SER A 16 -5.28 9.90 3.53
N LEU A 17 -5.71 11.14 3.31
CA LEU A 17 -6.15 12.07 4.35
C LEU A 17 -7.61 11.86 4.77
N GLY A 18 -8.31 10.86 4.20
CA GLY A 18 -9.72 10.59 4.47
C GLY A 18 -10.68 11.59 3.82
N THR A 19 -10.22 12.31 2.81
CA THR A 19 -11.04 13.25 2.03
C THR A 19 -11.46 12.65 0.70
N ASP A 20 -12.64 13.02 0.22
CA ASP A 20 -13.14 12.56 -1.08
C ASP A 20 -12.41 13.27 -2.23
N TRP A 21 -12.05 12.50 -3.25
CA TRP A 21 -11.40 13.03 -4.44
C TRP A 21 -12.42 13.64 -5.42
N ASP A 22 -12.33 14.96 -5.62
CA ASP A 22 -13.12 15.70 -6.60
C ASP A 22 -12.47 15.63 -7.99
N GLN A 23 -12.74 14.54 -8.70
CA GLN A 23 -12.24 14.32 -10.07
C GLN A 23 -12.68 15.44 -11.03
N SER A 24 -13.93 15.90 -10.93
CA SER A 24 -14.48 16.89 -11.87
C SER A 24 -13.83 18.26 -11.68
N GLY A 25 -13.70 18.71 -10.41
CA GLY A 25 -13.02 19.96 -10.11
C GLY A 25 -11.53 19.94 -10.45
N PHE A 26 -10.88 18.78 -10.35
CA PHE A 26 -9.50 18.63 -10.83
C PHE A 26 -9.40 18.74 -12.36
N GLU A 27 -10.30 18.08 -13.10
CA GLU A 27 -10.36 18.15 -14.57
C GLU A 27 -10.59 19.58 -15.09
N GLU A 28 -11.49 20.34 -14.45
CA GLU A 28 -11.70 21.75 -14.76
C GLU A 28 -10.45 22.61 -14.52
N LEU A 29 -9.70 22.31 -13.45
CA LEU A 29 -8.50 23.04 -13.07
C LEU A 29 -7.32 22.74 -14.01
N ILE A 30 -7.18 21.51 -14.48
CA ILE A 30 -6.13 21.15 -15.44
C ILE A 30 -6.47 21.58 -16.86
N GLY A 31 -7.75 21.59 -17.25
CA GLY A 31 -8.24 22.14 -18.53
C GLY A 31 -7.35 21.80 -19.74
N ASN A 32 -6.69 22.83 -20.31
CA ASN A 32 -5.77 22.74 -21.47
C ASN A 32 -4.28 22.68 -21.08
N THR A 33 -3.97 22.34 -19.83
CA THR A 33 -2.59 22.26 -19.34
C THR A 33 -1.94 21.01 -19.93
N ASN A 34 -0.93 21.19 -20.78
CA ASN A 34 -0.18 20.07 -21.37
C ASN A 34 0.80 19.38 -20.40
N GLY A 35 0.78 19.76 -19.12
CA GLY A 35 1.63 19.22 -18.07
C GLY A 35 2.01 20.27 -17.03
N PHE A 36 2.42 19.79 -15.86
CA PHE A 36 2.76 20.63 -14.72
C PHE A 36 4.27 20.76 -14.55
N GLN A 37 4.72 21.98 -14.25
CA GLN A 37 5.98 22.17 -13.54
C GLN A 37 5.79 21.73 -12.08
N PHE A 38 6.83 21.12 -11.50
CA PHE A 38 6.76 20.60 -10.13
C PHE A 38 6.38 21.67 -9.11
N GLY A 39 6.90 22.89 -9.21
CA GLY A 39 6.55 23.99 -8.31
C GLY A 39 5.07 24.41 -8.38
N THR A 40 4.48 24.38 -9.59
CA THR A 40 3.05 24.64 -9.79
C THR A 40 2.20 23.54 -9.16
N PHE A 41 2.62 22.28 -9.31
CA PHE A 41 1.96 21.14 -8.66
C PHE A 41 2.02 21.24 -7.14
N LEU A 42 3.18 21.58 -6.55
CA LEU A 42 3.30 21.80 -5.11
C LEU A 42 2.37 22.90 -4.61
N THR A 43 2.33 24.04 -5.31
CA THR A 43 1.44 25.15 -4.96
C THR A 43 -0.03 24.72 -4.98
N LEU A 44 -0.43 23.91 -5.96
CA LEU A 44 -1.77 23.36 -6.04
C LEU A 44 -2.08 22.46 -4.83
N LEU A 45 -1.18 21.53 -4.50
CA LEU A 45 -1.32 20.66 -3.32
C LEU A 45 -1.48 21.46 -2.03
N GLU A 46 -0.54 22.38 -1.79
CA GLU A 46 -0.52 23.23 -0.59
C GLU A 46 -1.79 24.05 -0.42
N LYS A 47 -2.30 24.66 -1.51
CA LYS A 47 -3.43 25.58 -1.43
C LYS A 47 -4.78 24.90 -1.47
N ARG A 48 -4.92 23.78 -2.20
CA ARG A 48 -6.22 23.16 -2.46
C ARG A 48 -6.50 21.96 -1.57
N TYR A 49 -5.48 21.16 -1.25
CA TYR A 49 -5.66 19.84 -0.65
C TYR A 49 -5.03 19.73 0.74
N LEU A 50 -4.02 20.56 1.06
CA LEU A 50 -3.21 20.42 2.27
C LEU A 50 -3.33 21.61 3.24
N ALA A 51 -4.25 22.55 3.02
CA ALA A 51 -4.31 23.80 3.78
C ALA A 51 -4.49 23.63 5.29
N ASP A 52 -5.24 22.60 5.72
CA ASP A 52 -5.57 22.32 7.13
C ASP A 52 -5.02 20.97 7.61
N VAL A 53 -4.01 20.43 6.92
CA VAL A 53 -3.40 19.14 7.25
C VAL A 53 -2.27 19.34 8.24
N ASP A 54 -2.33 18.63 9.37
CA ASP A 54 -1.26 18.65 10.34
C ASP A 54 -0.02 17.87 9.87
N ARG A 55 1.10 18.02 10.56
CA ARG A 55 2.35 17.36 10.17
C ARG A 55 2.22 15.83 10.15
N ALA A 56 1.44 15.25 11.08
CA ALA A 56 1.27 13.81 11.16
C ALA A 56 0.48 13.27 9.96
N GLY A 57 -0.63 13.92 9.61
CA GLY A 57 -1.42 13.56 8.42
C GLY A 57 -0.63 13.72 7.13
N LEU A 58 0.20 14.77 7.02
CA LEU A 58 1.06 14.96 5.85
C LEU A 58 2.09 13.83 5.70
N VAL A 59 2.75 13.44 6.80
CA VAL A 59 3.71 12.33 6.80
C VAL A 59 3.01 11.03 6.40
N GLU A 60 1.82 10.76 6.91
CA GLU A 60 1.06 9.56 6.57
C GLU A 60 0.66 9.53 5.09
N ALA A 61 0.15 10.63 4.55
CA ALA A 61 -0.21 10.72 3.13
C ALA A 61 1.01 10.55 2.21
N LEU A 62 2.16 11.13 2.57
CA LEU A 62 3.41 10.97 1.82
C LEU A 62 3.95 9.54 1.90
N ASN A 63 3.83 8.88 3.05
CA ASN A 63 4.18 7.48 3.19
C ASN A 63 3.29 6.61 2.30
N ALA A 64 1.98 6.90 2.21
CA ALA A 64 1.06 6.17 1.35
C ALA A 64 1.41 6.33 -0.15
N VAL A 65 1.74 7.54 -0.60
CA VAL A 65 2.22 7.81 -1.96
C VAL A 65 3.53 7.06 -2.23
N THR A 66 4.49 7.13 -1.31
CA THR A 66 5.80 6.47 -1.45
C THR A 66 5.64 4.96 -1.54
N ASN A 67 4.85 4.38 -0.62
CA ASN A 67 4.53 2.96 -0.63
C ASN A 67 3.94 2.51 -1.97
N THR A 68 3.03 3.32 -2.54
CA THR A 68 2.33 2.96 -3.77
C THR A 68 3.21 3.11 -5.02
N PHE A 69 3.79 4.30 -5.23
CA PHE A 69 4.44 4.65 -6.50
C PHE A 69 5.94 4.40 -6.56
N ILE A 70 6.61 4.36 -5.40
CA ILE A 70 8.06 4.14 -5.34
C ILE A 70 8.37 2.71 -4.94
N GLU A 71 7.62 2.20 -3.95
CA GLU A 71 7.87 0.87 -3.41
C GLU A 71 6.99 -0.20 -4.04
N ASP A 72 6.00 0.11 -4.88
CA ASP A 72 5.07 -0.87 -5.47
C ASP A 72 4.38 -1.76 -4.42
N ILE A 73 4.01 -1.19 -3.28
CA ILE A 73 3.30 -1.92 -2.23
C ILE A 73 1.81 -1.90 -2.53
N ILE A 74 1.23 -3.10 -2.63
CA ILE A 74 -0.20 -3.31 -2.84
C ILE A 74 -0.94 -3.26 -1.50
N LYS A 75 -0.39 -3.93 -0.48
CA LYS A 75 -1.02 -4.01 0.85
C LYS A 75 -0.01 -4.34 1.92
N LYS A 76 -0.19 -3.76 3.11
CA LYS A 76 0.51 -4.18 4.33
C LYS A 76 -0.48 -4.65 5.40
N GLY A 77 -0.03 -5.46 6.35
CA GLY A 77 -0.84 -5.86 7.48
C GLY A 77 -0.27 -6.99 8.31
N VAL A 78 -0.80 -7.14 9.52
CA VAL A 78 -0.43 -8.23 10.42
C VAL A 78 -1.13 -9.52 10.01
N LEU A 79 -0.36 -10.60 9.87
CA LEU A 79 -0.90 -11.96 9.76
C LEU A 79 -0.12 -12.92 10.66
N LEU A 80 -0.81 -13.97 11.09
CA LEU A 80 -0.20 -15.13 11.71
C LEU A 80 0.27 -16.07 10.61
N LYS A 81 1.52 -16.57 10.71
CA LYS A 81 2.09 -17.53 9.79
C LYS A 81 2.47 -18.80 10.52
N ARG A 82 2.10 -19.96 9.96
CA ARG A 82 2.53 -21.24 10.49
C ARG A 82 4.02 -21.47 10.24
N GLY A 83 4.72 -21.91 11.30
CA GLY A 83 6.11 -22.35 11.21
C GLY A 83 6.24 -23.63 10.38
N TYR A 84 7.37 -23.76 9.68
CA TYR A 84 7.66 -24.95 8.87
C TYR A 84 8.06 -26.16 9.75
N LEU A 85 8.97 -25.94 10.70
CA LEU A 85 9.48 -27.00 11.59
C LEU A 85 8.56 -27.26 12.78
N LEU A 86 8.02 -26.20 13.37
CA LEU A 86 7.08 -26.27 14.48
C LEU A 86 5.74 -25.72 14.02
N PRO A 87 4.61 -26.45 14.20
CA PRO A 87 3.28 -26.05 13.75
C PRO A 87 2.68 -24.95 14.64
N THR A 88 3.49 -23.96 15.02
CA THR A 88 3.08 -22.78 15.78
C THR A 88 2.76 -21.65 14.82
N LEU A 89 1.66 -20.95 15.09
CA LEU A 89 1.34 -19.69 14.43
C LEU A 89 2.13 -18.58 15.11
N ARG A 90 2.84 -17.77 14.30
CA ARG A 90 3.57 -16.60 14.78
C ARG A 90 3.14 -15.38 14.02
N GLU A 91 3.03 -14.28 14.74
CA GLU A 91 2.73 -12.97 14.17
C GLU A 91 3.89 -12.42 13.37
N TYR A 92 3.59 -11.88 12.20
CA TYR A 92 4.49 -11.08 11.40
C TYR A 92 3.75 -9.92 10.74
N TRP A 93 4.51 -8.88 10.41
CA TRP A 93 4.06 -7.80 9.54
C TRP A 93 4.34 -8.18 8.09
N PHE A 94 3.29 -8.28 7.28
CA PHE A 94 3.39 -8.65 5.87
C PHE A 94 3.33 -7.42 4.98
N VAL A 95 4.13 -7.45 3.91
CA VAL A 95 4.16 -6.44 2.84
C VAL A 95 3.99 -7.17 1.51
N LEU A 96 2.83 -6.98 0.87
CA LEU A 96 2.50 -7.53 -0.42
C LEU A 96 2.94 -6.57 -1.52
N LYS A 97 3.77 -7.08 -2.44
CA LYS A 97 4.27 -6.40 -3.64
C LYS A 97 3.93 -7.23 -4.88
N PRO A 98 4.04 -6.67 -6.09
CA PRO A 98 4.02 -7.48 -7.32
C PRO A 98 5.00 -8.64 -7.22
N CYS A 99 4.52 -9.84 -7.51
CA CYS A 99 5.31 -11.07 -7.55
C CYS A 99 6.00 -11.48 -6.23
N GLN A 100 5.70 -10.83 -5.10
CA GLN A 100 6.39 -11.12 -3.84
C GLN A 100 5.57 -10.75 -2.60
N LEU A 101 5.62 -11.61 -1.59
CA LEU A 101 5.06 -11.36 -0.26
C LEU A 101 6.20 -11.42 0.78
N LEU A 102 6.57 -10.25 1.29
CA LEU A 102 7.61 -10.08 2.31
C LEU A 102 6.98 -10.16 3.70
N TYR A 103 7.75 -10.61 4.68
CA TYR A 103 7.32 -10.53 6.07
C TYR A 103 8.46 -10.17 7.02
N TYR A 104 8.12 -9.32 7.97
CA TYR A 104 9.02 -8.69 8.94
C TYR A 104 8.56 -9.04 10.34
N LYS A 105 9.46 -8.88 11.30
CA LYS A 105 9.17 -9.13 12.71
C LYS A 105 8.04 -8.26 13.25
N ASN A 106 7.94 -7.03 12.76
CA ASN A 106 7.03 -5.99 13.20
C ASN A 106 6.85 -4.90 12.12
N GLU A 107 5.98 -3.93 12.39
CA GLU A 107 5.58 -2.86 11.47
C GLU A 107 6.70 -1.88 11.11
N GLU A 108 7.79 -1.84 11.89
CA GLU A 108 8.94 -0.98 11.63
C GLU A 108 9.78 -1.45 10.43
N GLU A 109 9.52 -2.66 9.90
CA GLU A 109 10.16 -3.20 8.68
C GLU A 109 11.70 -3.27 8.73
N LYS A 110 12.29 -3.23 9.95
CA LYS A 110 13.75 -3.25 10.16
C LYS A 110 14.37 -4.65 10.05
N GLU A 111 13.62 -5.68 10.42
CA GLU A 111 14.11 -7.06 10.49
C GLU A 111 13.26 -7.96 9.57
N GLN A 112 13.71 -8.12 8.32
CA GLN A 112 13.07 -9.01 7.37
C GLN A 112 13.26 -10.46 7.80
N CYS A 113 12.15 -11.16 8.04
CA CYS A 113 12.14 -12.55 8.49
C CYS A 113 12.04 -13.54 7.32
N GLY A 114 11.62 -13.09 6.15
CA GLY A 114 11.66 -13.87 4.93
C GLY A 114 10.86 -13.27 3.78
N SER A 115 10.74 -14.05 2.72
CA SER A 115 10.02 -13.68 1.50
C SER A 115 9.38 -14.91 0.88
N ILE A 116 8.25 -14.69 0.20
CA ILE A 116 7.52 -15.69 -0.56
C ILE A 116 7.38 -15.15 -1.99
N THR A 117 7.99 -15.82 -2.96
CA THR A 117 7.83 -15.47 -4.38
C THR A 117 6.43 -15.84 -4.84
N LEU A 118 5.77 -14.92 -5.55
CA LEU A 118 4.46 -15.11 -6.15
C LEU A 118 4.62 -15.16 -7.67
N ASP A 119 4.14 -16.22 -8.28
CA ASP A 119 4.16 -16.43 -9.73
C ASP A 119 2.75 -16.83 -10.22
N PRO A 120 2.50 -16.87 -11.55
CA PRO A 120 1.19 -17.21 -12.09
C PRO A 120 0.66 -18.61 -11.74
N ARG A 121 1.50 -19.51 -11.20
CA ARG A 121 1.11 -20.84 -10.74
C ARG A 121 0.67 -20.84 -9.29
N CYS A 122 0.91 -19.74 -8.57
CA CYS A 122 0.45 -19.57 -7.20
C CYS A 122 -1.08 -19.38 -7.19
N TRP A 123 -1.72 -19.95 -6.19
CA TRP A 123 -3.16 -19.82 -5.99
C TRP A 123 -3.50 -19.85 -4.50
N VAL A 124 -4.70 -19.41 -4.16
CA VAL A 124 -5.14 -19.24 -2.77
C VAL A 124 -6.42 -20.03 -2.54
N ASP A 125 -6.45 -20.80 -1.46
CA ASP A 125 -7.68 -21.27 -0.81
C ASP A 125 -7.88 -20.47 0.48
N SER A 126 -9.09 -20.00 0.76
CA SER A 126 -9.33 -19.19 1.96
C SER A 126 -10.68 -19.49 2.59
N ASN A 127 -10.70 -19.53 3.92
CA ASN A 127 -11.92 -19.44 4.73
C ASN A 127 -11.83 -18.20 5.65
N LEU A 128 -12.84 -17.99 6.50
CA LEU A 128 -12.95 -16.79 7.34
C LEU A 128 -11.71 -16.48 8.20
N GLN A 129 -10.91 -17.49 8.55
CA GLN A 129 -9.79 -17.33 9.49
C GLN A 129 -8.43 -17.71 8.90
N ARG A 130 -8.42 -18.42 7.76
CA ARG A 130 -7.21 -19.04 7.21
C ARG A 130 -7.09 -18.77 5.72
N ILE A 131 -5.86 -18.46 5.32
CA ILE A 131 -5.44 -18.27 3.94
C ILE A 131 -4.34 -19.29 3.66
N MET A 132 -4.60 -20.20 2.73
CA MET A 132 -3.64 -21.19 2.24
C MET A 132 -3.08 -20.68 0.91
N LEU A 133 -1.84 -20.20 0.95
CA LEU A 133 -1.12 -19.76 -0.24
C LEU A 133 -0.31 -20.92 -0.81
N HIS A 134 -0.76 -21.47 -1.92
CA HIS A 134 -0.08 -22.54 -2.63
C HIS A 134 0.94 -21.93 -3.59
N THR A 135 2.22 -22.25 -3.41
CA THR A 135 3.30 -21.88 -4.34
C THR A 135 3.90 -23.12 -4.98
N THR A 136 4.79 -22.91 -5.95
CA THR A 136 5.56 -23.98 -6.59
C THR A 136 6.50 -24.72 -5.63
N GLU A 137 6.96 -24.06 -4.58
CA GLU A 137 7.86 -24.65 -3.59
C GLU A 137 7.10 -25.35 -2.46
N ARG A 138 6.07 -24.69 -1.90
CA ARG A 138 5.27 -25.23 -0.80
C ARG A 138 3.98 -24.46 -0.60
N THR A 139 3.13 -24.98 0.30
CA THR A 139 1.95 -24.25 0.78
C THR A 139 2.26 -23.51 2.08
N PHE A 140 1.84 -22.24 2.15
CA PHE A 140 1.94 -21.39 3.33
C PHE A 140 0.57 -21.22 3.97
N GLU A 141 0.48 -21.53 5.25
CA GLU A 141 -0.73 -21.33 6.06
C GLU A 141 -0.60 -20.00 6.81
N LEU A 142 -1.48 -19.07 6.46
CA LEU A 142 -1.63 -17.76 7.08
C LEU A 142 -2.98 -17.68 7.80
N ALA A 143 -3.09 -16.85 8.83
CA ALA A 143 -4.33 -16.59 9.54
C ALA A 143 -4.40 -15.13 9.96
N THR A 144 -5.62 -14.62 10.12
CA THR A 144 -5.86 -13.30 10.71
C THR A 144 -5.88 -13.43 12.24
N LYS A 145 -5.51 -12.36 12.96
CA LYS A 145 -5.89 -12.23 14.37
C LYS A 145 -7.40 -12.02 14.36
N ASP A 146 -8.18 -13.03 14.74
CA ASP A 146 -9.65 -13.04 14.74
C ASP A 146 -10.24 -11.65 15.06
N HIS A 147 -11.12 -11.17 14.17
CA HIS A 147 -12.06 -10.09 14.51
C HIS A 147 -13.15 -10.73 15.38
N ARG A 148 -13.06 -10.53 16.70
CA ARG A 148 -14.18 -10.76 17.61
C ARG A 148 -15.41 -9.96 17.18
#